data_AF-A0A2P4SJN9-F1
#
_entry.id   AF-A0A2P4SJN9-F1
#
_cell.length_a   1.000
_cell.length_b   1.000
_cell.length_c   1.000
_cell.angle_alpha   90.00
_cell.angle_beta   90.00
_cell.angle_gamma   90.00
#
_symmetry.space_group_name_H-M   'P 1'
#
loop_
_entity.id
_entity.type
_entity.pdbx_description
1 polymer ?
#
loop_
_entity_poly.entity_id
_entity_poly.type
_entity_poly.pdbx_seq_one_letter_code
_entity_poly.pdbx_strand_id
1 'polypeptide(L)'
;PFQSNPFSKLPHGRSPSVPCGQHVAVLLSQKIGEDYVRDLSQLAKLREFVDDDLFIREVAKVKQENKVKFALYLEKEYKVKINPSSMFDVHVKRIHEYKRQLMNCLHIITMYNRIKRDPVKLFVPRTVIIGGKAAPGYHMAKMIIKLINAVAQVVNNDPVVGSKLKVIFLENYRVSLAEKVIPATDLSEQISTAGTEASGTGNMKFMLNGALTIGTMDGANVEMAEEAGEENLFIFGMRVEDVAELDKDGYNAQQYYDRLPELKQAVDQIRSGFFSSDEPDLFRDVVDMLFHHDRFKVFADYEAYVKCQEKVSELYLNSKAWTKMVIRNIAAAGKFSSDRTIKEYARDIWHVEPSDLKIPPPNEPREGAEDRTPNGTAARA
;
A
#
# COMPACT_ATOMS: atom_id res chain seq x y z
N PRO A 1 16.22 -8.77 4.36
CA PRO A 1 15.29 -8.17 3.38
C PRO A 1 14.09 -9.07 3.05
N PHE A 2 14.21 -10.38 3.20
CA PHE A 2 13.12 -11.34 3.02
C PHE A 2 12.30 -11.43 4.30
N GLN A 3 11.10 -10.85 4.31
CA GLN A 3 10.09 -11.19 5.31
C GLN A 3 9.30 -12.37 4.78
N SER A 4 9.14 -13.39 5.62
CA SER A 4 8.44 -14.63 5.32
C SER A 4 7.03 -14.38 4.78
N ASN A 5 6.51 -15.33 3.99
CA ASN A 5 5.12 -15.39 3.58
C ASN A 5 4.20 -15.04 4.78
N PRO A 6 3.36 -13.99 4.70
CA PRO A 6 2.50 -13.59 5.82
C PRO A 6 1.56 -14.71 6.27
N PHE A 7 1.35 -15.74 5.44
CA PHE A 7 0.55 -16.93 5.75
C PHE A 7 1.33 -18.11 6.34
N SER A 8 2.67 -18.03 6.45
CA SER A 8 3.53 -19.11 6.96
C SER A 8 3.32 -19.48 8.44
N LYS A 9 2.50 -18.72 9.18
CA LYS A 9 2.17 -18.96 10.60
C LYS A 9 0.73 -19.49 10.79
N LEU A 10 0.33 -20.51 10.03
CA LEU A 10 -0.87 -21.30 10.32
C LEU A 10 -0.44 -22.57 11.08
N PRO A 11 -0.48 -22.61 12.42
CA PRO A 11 -0.24 -23.85 13.16
C PRO A 11 -1.46 -24.77 13.05
N HIS A 12 -1.23 -26.05 12.78
CA HIS A 12 -2.24 -27.09 12.98
C HIS A 12 -2.59 -27.17 14.48
N GLY A 13 -3.85 -26.86 14.83
CA GLY A 13 -4.44 -27.20 16.13
C GLY A 13 -4.27 -26.19 17.29
N ARG A 14 -5.40 -25.55 17.67
CA ARG A 14 -5.79 -24.83 18.92
C ARG A 14 -4.96 -23.61 19.45
N SER A 15 -5.62 -22.43 19.41
CA SER A 15 -5.65 -21.25 20.35
C SER A 15 -4.35 -20.47 20.71
N PRO A 16 -4.33 -19.24 21.30
CA PRO A 16 -5.06 -17.97 21.10
C PRO A 16 -4.08 -16.77 20.87
N SER A 17 -4.04 -16.17 19.67
CA SER A 17 -3.61 -14.78 19.38
C SER A 17 -3.53 -14.61 17.86
N VAL A 18 -4.49 -13.90 17.27
CA VAL A 18 -4.77 -13.89 15.83
C VAL A 18 -3.70 -13.12 15.04
N PRO A 19 -2.87 -13.78 14.20
CA PRO A 19 -1.96 -13.11 13.27
C PRO A 19 -2.70 -12.52 12.06
N CYS A 20 -2.05 -11.58 11.37
CA CYS A 20 -2.49 -10.89 10.14
C CYS A 20 -3.14 -11.84 9.10
N GLY A 21 -4.26 -11.42 8.49
CA GLY A 21 -4.77 -12.05 7.26
C GLY A 21 -5.52 -13.39 7.41
N GLN A 22 -5.73 -13.93 8.62
CA GLN A 22 -6.37 -15.24 8.81
C GLN A 22 -7.74 -15.38 8.14
N HIS A 23 -8.55 -14.31 8.07
CA HIS A 23 -9.87 -14.41 7.42
C HIS A 23 -9.78 -14.55 5.90
N VAL A 24 -8.82 -13.86 5.27
CA VAL A 24 -8.55 -14.04 3.83
C VAL A 24 -7.96 -15.42 3.61
N ALA A 25 -6.97 -15.82 4.41
CA ALA A 25 -6.35 -17.13 4.29
C ALA A 25 -7.36 -18.29 4.42
N VAL A 26 -8.26 -18.24 5.40
CA VAL A 26 -9.31 -19.25 5.57
C VAL A 26 -10.23 -19.30 4.36
N LEU A 27 -10.66 -18.15 3.84
CA LEU A 27 -11.50 -18.08 2.65
C LEU A 27 -10.80 -18.66 1.41
N LEU A 28 -9.52 -18.32 1.22
CA LEU A 28 -8.71 -18.86 0.13
C LEU A 28 -8.55 -20.38 0.27
N SER A 29 -8.23 -20.87 1.47
CA SER A 29 -8.11 -22.31 1.74
C SER A 29 -9.40 -23.07 1.46
N GLN A 30 -10.55 -22.49 1.79
CA GLN A 30 -11.86 -23.09 1.50
C GLN A 30 -12.17 -23.19 0.00
N LYS A 31 -11.65 -22.26 -0.82
CA LYS A 31 -11.89 -22.27 -2.27
C LYS A 31 -10.87 -23.05 -3.09
N ILE A 32 -9.58 -22.94 -2.77
CA ILE A 32 -8.51 -23.50 -3.61
C ILE A 32 -7.62 -24.53 -2.90
N GLY A 33 -7.96 -24.92 -1.66
CA GLY A 33 -7.15 -25.81 -0.83
C GLY A 33 -6.03 -25.10 -0.09
N GLU A 34 -5.27 -25.80 0.76
CA GLU A 34 -4.22 -25.21 1.59
C GLU A 34 -2.84 -25.14 0.91
N ASP A 35 -2.70 -25.73 -0.28
CA ASP A 35 -1.41 -25.83 -0.98
C ASP A 35 -0.82 -24.45 -1.32
N TYR A 36 -1.66 -23.42 -1.50
CA TYR A 36 -1.18 -22.05 -1.79
C TYR A 36 -0.30 -21.46 -0.67
N VAL A 37 -0.38 -21.98 0.55
CA VAL A 37 0.46 -21.56 1.67
C VAL A 37 1.93 -21.91 1.41
N ARG A 38 2.19 -23.01 0.70
CA ARG A 38 3.55 -23.45 0.31
C ARG A 38 3.91 -23.05 -1.12
N ASP A 39 2.91 -22.87 -1.97
CA ASP A 39 3.07 -22.48 -3.36
C ASP A 39 2.08 -21.39 -3.74
N LEU A 40 2.48 -20.13 -3.57
CA LEU A 40 1.65 -18.97 -3.90
C LEU A 40 1.23 -18.90 -5.38
N SER A 41 1.85 -19.66 -6.29
CA SER A 41 1.38 -19.74 -7.68
C SER A 41 -0.03 -20.35 -7.81
N GLN A 42 -0.45 -21.15 -6.83
CA GLN A 42 -1.80 -21.73 -6.76
C GLN A 42 -2.90 -20.67 -6.64
N LEU A 43 -2.59 -19.43 -6.23
CA LEU A 43 -3.53 -18.31 -6.22
C LEU A 43 -4.13 -18.03 -7.61
N ALA A 44 -3.44 -18.41 -8.69
CA ALA A 44 -3.95 -18.24 -10.05
C ALA A 44 -5.31 -18.95 -10.27
N LYS A 45 -5.61 -20.01 -9.52
CA LYS A 45 -6.91 -20.72 -9.56
C LYS A 45 -8.09 -19.81 -9.20
N LEU A 46 -7.86 -18.73 -8.45
CA LEU A 46 -8.90 -17.77 -8.09
C LEU A 46 -9.50 -17.03 -9.31
N ARG A 47 -8.80 -17.05 -10.46
CA ARG A 47 -9.31 -16.47 -11.71
C ARG A 47 -10.64 -17.09 -12.14
N GLU A 48 -10.85 -18.38 -11.84
CA GLU A 48 -12.10 -19.09 -12.18
C GLU A 48 -13.31 -18.61 -11.37
N PHE A 49 -13.07 -17.96 -10.23
CA PHE A 49 -14.12 -17.50 -9.30
C PHE A 49 -14.36 -15.99 -9.37
N VAL A 50 -13.74 -15.27 -10.31
CA VAL A 50 -13.90 -13.81 -10.45
C VAL A 50 -15.36 -13.42 -10.72
N ASP A 51 -16.14 -14.29 -11.35
CA ASP A 51 -17.56 -14.05 -11.65
C ASP A 51 -18.51 -14.81 -10.71
N ASP A 52 -18.00 -15.50 -9.69
CA ASP A 52 -18.81 -16.17 -8.66
C ASP A 52 -19.35 -15.15 -7.65
N ASP A 53 -20.66 -14.87 -7.71
CA ASP A 53 -21.35 -13.90 -6.86
C ASP A 53 -21.28 -14.22 -5.36
N LEU A 54 -21.19 -15.50 -4.99
CA LEU A 54 -21.01 -15.89 -3.59
C LEU A 54 -19.60 -15.55 -3.15
N PHE A 55 -18.59 -15.93 -3.94
CA PHE A 55 -17.19 -15.68 -3.63
C PHE A 55 -16.88 -14.17 -3.55
N ILE A 56 -17.43 -13.37 -4.47
CA ILE A 56 -17.33 -11.90 -4.44
C ILE A 56 -17.85 -11.35 -3.11
N ARG A 57 -19.03 -11.81 -2.65
CA ARG A 57 -19.61 -11.34 -1.38
C ARG A 57 -18.75 -11.76 -0.19
N GLU A 58 -18.19 -12.97 -0.20
CA GLU A 58 -17.32 -13.46 0.86
C GLU A 58 -16.02 -12.65 0.96
N VAL A 59 -15.37 -12.36 -0.17
CA VAL A 59 -14.16 -11.52 -0.20
C VAL A 59 -14.45 -10.11 0.33
N ALA A 60 -15.55 -9.49 -0.11
CA ALA A 60 -15.97 -8.18 0.37
C ALA A 60 -16.26 -8.17 1.88
N LYS A 61 -16.92 -9.22 2.39
CA LYS A 61 -17.21 -9.39 3.82
C LYS A 61 -15.93 -9.48 4.64
N VAL A 62 -14.97 -10.29 4.20
CA VAL A 62 -13.67 -10.44 4.88
C VAL A 62 -12.93 -9.08 4.95
N LYS A 63 -12.91 -8.31 3.87
CA LYS A 63 -12.35 -6.95 3.86
C LYS A 63 -13.03 -6.06 4.89
N GLN A 64 -14.36 -6.06 4.93
CA GLN A 64 -15.13 -5.25 5.87
C GLN A 64 -14.87 -5.64 7.34
N GLU A 65 -14.76 -6.94 7.64
CA GLU A 65 -14.41 -7.41 8.99
C GLU A 65 -13.01 -6.95 9.42
N ASN A 66 -12.03 -6.99 8.51
CA ASN A 66 -10.69 -6.48 8.79
C ASN A 66 -10.71 -4.97 9.06
N LYS A 67 -11.51 -4.21 8.31
CA LYS A 67 -11.71 -2.77 8.54
C LYS A 67 -12.32 -2.46 9.90
N VAL A 68 -13.34 -3.22 10.31
CA VAL A 68 -13.95 -3.09 11.65
C VAL A 68 -12.94 -3.39 12.74
N LYS A 69 -12.16 -4.48 12.62
CA LYS A 69 -11.10 -4.82 13.59
C LYS A 69 -10.05 -3.71 13.69
N PHE A 70 -9.65 -3.13 12.57
CA PHE A 70 -8.67 -2.03 12.57
C PHE A 70 -9.25 -0.74 13.15
N ALA A 71 -10.51 -0.41 12.85
CA ALA A 71 -11.20 0.72 13.45
C ALA A 71 -11.29 0.62 14.98
N LEU A 72 -11.64 -0.57 15.50
CA LEU A 72 -11.66 -0.83 16.95
C LEU A 72 -10.27 -0.71 17.58
N TYR A 73 -9.23 -1.14 16.88
CA TYR A 73 -7.84 -0.96 17.31
C TYR A 73 -7.47 0.53 17.40
N LEU A 74 -7.83 1.34 16.39
CA LEU A 74 -7.58 2.79 16.41
C LEU A 74 -8.37 3.50 17.51
N GLU A 75 -9.62 3.12 17.75
CA GLU A 75 -10.42 3.67 18.85
C GLU A 75 -9.77 3.36 20.21
N LYS A 76 -9.28 2.13 20.39
CA LYS A 76 -8.63 1.72 21.64
C LYS A 76 -7.29 2.43 21.88
N GLU A 77 -6.39 2.39 20.90
CA GLU A 77 -4.99 2.81 21.06
C GLU A 77 -4.76 4.28 20.72
N TYR A 78 -5.43 4.81 19.69
CA TYR A 78 -5.28 6.19 19.22
C TYR A 78 -6.38 7.11 19.71
N LYS A 79 -7.44 6.58 20.34
CA LYS A 79 -8.65 7.34 20.75
C LYS A 79 -9.32 8.06 19.59
N VAL A 80 -9.16 7.53 18.37
CA VAL A 80 -9.77 8.07 17.16
C VAL A 80 -10.84 7.10 16.67
N LYS A 81 -12.08 7.57 16.62
CA LYS A 81 -13.19 6.84 16.02
C LYS A 81 -13.27 7.14 14.53
N ILE A 82 -13.32 6.08 13.72
CA ILE A 82 -13.34 6.18 12.25
C ILE A 82 -14.55 5.45 11.69
N ASN A 83 -14.96 5.80 10.47
CA ASN A 83 -16.05 5.14 9.77
C ASN A 83 -15.53 3.88 9.04
N PRO A 84 -15.84 2.65 9.50
CA PRO A 84 -15.37 1.44 8.82
C PRO A 84 -16.03 1.21 7.45
N SER A 85 -17.08 1.96 7.10
CA SER A 85 -17.68 1.95 5.76
C SER A 85 -17.03 2.93 4.79
N SER A 86 -16.11 3.78 5.25
CA SER A 86 -15.29 4.63 4.37
C SER A 86 -14.22 3.81 3.65
N MET A 87 -13.74 4.29 2.51
CA MET A 87 -12.55 3.75 1.86
C MET A 87 -11.34 3.97 2.75
N PHE A 88 -10.63 2.88 3.08
CA PHE A 88 -9.34 2.98 3.77
C PHE A 88 -8.23 3.17 2.74
N ASP A 89 -7.78 4.42 2.62
CA ASP A 89 -6.74 4.86 1.71
C ASP A 89 -5.42 4.95 2.48
N VAL A 90 -4.45 4.09 2.16
CA VAL A 90 -3.31 3.82 3.03
C VAL A 90 -1.98 4.10 2.34
N HIS A 91 -1.21 4.99 2.96
CA HIS A 91 0.15 5.34 2.55
C HIS A 91 1.16 5.07 3.68
N VAL A 92 1.56 3.80 3.83
CA VAL A 92 2.49 3.37 4.90
C VAL A 92 3.85 2.94 4.34
N LYS A 93 4.86 3.78 4.57
CA LYS A 93 6.25 3.56 4.15
C LYS A 93 7.18 4.55 4.86
N ARG A 94 8.50 4.45 4.66
CA ARG A 94 9.43 5.49 5.16
C ARG A 94 8.97 6.87 4.66
N ILE A 95 9.07 7.90 5.50
CA ILE A 95 8.76 9.26 5.06
C ILE A 95 9.99 9.82 4.35
N HIS A 96 9.82 10.13 3.07
CA HIS A 96 10.87 10.63 2.20
C HIS A 96 10.22 11.42 1.06
N GLU A 97 10.85 12.51 0.63
CA GLU A 97 10.32 13.35 -0.46
C GLU A 97 9.98 12.57 -1.75
N TYR A 98 10.83 11.63 -2.20
CA TYR A 98 10.56 10.81 -3.39
C TYR A 98 9.35 9.87 -3.26
N LYS A 99 8.95 9.54 -2.02
CA LYS A 99 7.77 8.72 -1.74
C LYS A 99 6.48 9.54 -1.74
N ARG A 100 6.59 10.87 -1.88
CA ARG A 100 5.52 11.83 -2.17
C ARG A 100 4.31 11.74 -1.23
N GLN A 101 4.54 11.51 0.07
CA GLN A 101 3.48 11.73 1.06
C GLN A 101 2.96 13.19 1.04
N LEU A 102 3.81 14.13 0.61
CA LEU A 102 3.41 15.52 0.38
C LEU A 102 2.36 15.65 -0.74
N MET A 103 2.47 14.89 -1.83
CA MET A 103 1.47 14.88 -2.91
C MET A 103 0.12 14.32 -2.42
N ASN A 104 0.16 13.26 -1.61
CA ASN A 104 -1.05 12.75 -0.96
C ASN A 104 -1.66 13.80 0.00
N CYS A 105 -0.82 14.52 0.76
CA CYS A 105 -1.27 15.64 1.60
C CYS A 105 -1.97 16.75 0.78
N LEU A 106 -1.44 17.12 -0.38
CA LEU A 106 -2.10 18.08 -1.29
C LEU A 106 -3.46 17.56 -1.77
N HIS A 107 -3.59 16.27 -2.06
CA HIS A 107 -4.87 15.65 -2.41
C HIS A 107 -5.87 15.66 -1.24
N ILE A 108 -5.41 15.41 0.00
CA ILE A 108 -6.24 15.56 1.20
C ILE A 108 -6.83 16.98 1.31
N ILE A 109 -5.99 18.00 1.12
CA ILE A 109 -6.42 19.41 1.16
C ILE A 109 -7.40 19.70 0.02
N THR A 110 -7.17 19.13 -1.16
CA THR A 110 -8.06 19.23 -2.32
C THR A 110 -9.44 18.66 -2.02
N MET A 111 -9.50 17.44 -1.43
CA MET A 111 -10.76 16.84 -0.99
C MET A 111 -11.45 17.68 0.07
N TYR A 112 -10.71 18.18 1.07
CA TYR A 112 -11.23 19.07 2.10
C TYR A 112 -11.90 20.30 1.48
N ASN A 113 -11.22 20.99 0.57
CA ASN A 113 -11.75 22.18 -0.11
C ASN A 113 -12.98 21.87 -0.96
N ARG A 114 -12.99 20.74 -1.69
CA ARG A 114 -14.15 20.28 -2.46
C ARG A 114 -15.37 20.03 -1.57
N ILE A 115 -15.18 19.39 -0.42
CA ILE A 115 -16.25 19.13 0.57
C ILE A 115 -16.77 20.44 1.17
N LYS A 116 -15.88 21.38 1.50
CA LYS A 116 -16.27 22.69 2.04
C LYS A 116 -17.03 23.55 1.04
N ARG A 117 -16.66 23.48 -0.24
CA ARG A 117 -17.30 24.22 -1.33
C ARG A 117 -18.72 23.73 -1.59
N ASP A 118 -18.94 22.42 -1.53
CA ASP A 118 -20.27 21.82 -1.69
C ASP A 118 -20.52 20.73 -0.63
N PRO A 119 -20.97 21.13 0.58
CA PRO A 119 -21.21 20.19 1.66
C PRO A 119 -22.40 19.25 1.43
N VAL A 120 -23.27 19.51 0.45
CA VAL A 120 -24.44 18.68 0.16
C VAL A 120 -24.09 17.58 -0.84
N LYS A 121 -23.10 17.81 -1.70
CA LYS A 121 -22.59 16.80 -2.63
C LYS A 121 -22.20 15.50 -1.92
N LEU A 122 -22.54 14.39 -2.56
CA LEU A 122 -22.14 13.05 -2.17
C LEU A 122 -20.68 12.82 -2.58
N PHE A 123 -19.86 12.50 -1.60
CA PHE A 123 -18.49 12.06 -1.78
C PHE A 123 -18.36 10.65 -1.23
N VAL A 124 -17.53 9.81 -1.85
CA VAL A 124 -17.12 8.54 -1.24
C VAL A 124 -16.41 8.87 0.07
N PRO A 125 -16.94 8.45 1.23
CA PRO A 125 -16.28 8.72 2.49
C PRO A 125 -14.89 8.08 2.49
N ARG A 126 -13.86 8.80 2.95
CA ARG A 126 -12.47 8.33 2.92
C ARG A 126 -11.79 8.51 4.27
N THR A 127 -11.12 7.46 4.74
CA THR A 127 -10.17 7.53 5.86
C THR A 127 -8.77 7.37 5.30
N VAL A 128 -8.04 8.48 5.21
CA VAL A 128 -6.66 8.51 4.73
C VAL A 128 -5.73 8.21 5.90
N ILE A 129 -4.92 7.16 5.77
CA ILE A 129 -4.06 6.61 6.81
C ILE A 129 -2.63 6.68 6.31
N ILE A 130 -1.85 7.58 6.89
CA ILE A 130 -0.42 7.74 6.56
C ILE A 130 0.39 7.17 7.73
N GLY A 131 1.48 6.47 7.45
CA GLY A 131 2.34 5.94 8.50
C GLY A 131 3.78 5.78 8.05
N GLY A 132 4.71 6.09 8.94
CA GLY A 132 6.12 6.04 8.58
C GLY A 132 7.03 6.68 9.60
N LYS A 133 8.33 6.60 9.33
CA LYS A 133 9.37 7.29 10.09
C LYS A 133 10.24 8.09 9.15
N ALA A 134 10.64 9.27 9.59
CA ALA A 134 11.70 10.06 8.98
C ALA A 134 13.04 9.75 9.66
N ALA A 135 14.15 9.89 8.93
CA ALA A 135 15.47 9.84 9.54
C ALA A 135 15.68 11.04 10.49
N PRO A 136 16.46 10.91 11.58
CA PRO A 136 16.57 11.95 12.61
C PRO A 136 17.00 13.33 12.09
N GLY A 137 17.97 13.35 11.17
CA GLY A 137 18.50 14.57 10.54
C GLY A 137 17.73 15.05 9.30
N TYR A 138 16.66 14.35 8.89
CA TYR A 138 15.95 14.69 7.66
C TYR A 138 14.86 15.74 7.95
N HIS A 139 15.26 17.01 7.93
CA HIS A 139 14.39 18.15 8.23
C HIS A 139 13.10 18.16 7.40
N MET A 140 13.22 18.12 6.06
CA MET A 140 12.06 18.20 5.16
C MET A 140 11.06 17.06 5.38
N ALA A 141 11.55 15.82 5.57
CA ALA A 141 10.68 14.69 5.90
C ALA A 141 9.94 14.88 7.23
N LYS A 142 10.57 15.47 8.25
CA LYS A 142 9.92 15.80 9.53
C LYS A 142 8.89 16.92 9.36
N MET A 143 9.17 17.92 8.51
CA MET A 143 8.22 18.98 8.17
C MET A 143 7.00 18.44 7.42
N ILE A 144 7.18 17.47 6.53
CA ILE A 144 6.06 16.76 5.88
C ILE A 144 5.21 16.02 6.91
N ILE A 145 5.80 15.34 7.89
CA ILE A 145 5.05 14.71 9.00
C ILE A 145 4.27 15.76 9.79
N LYS A 146 4.90 16.89 10.15
CA LYS A 146 4.25 17.98 10.89
C LYS A 146 3.08 18.57 10.10
N LEU A 147 3.24 18.79 8.80
CA LEU A 147 2.18 19.28 7.91
C LEU A 147 1.01 18.32 7.84
N ILE A 148 1.26 17.03 7.65
CA ILE A 148 0.19 16.01 7.60
C ILE A 148 -0.63 16.02 8.90
N ASN A 149 0.04 16.13 10.05
CA ASN A 149 -0.66 16.19 11.35
C ASN A 149 -1.45 17.50 11.52
N ALA A 150 -0.91 18.63 11.08
CA ALA A 150 -1.59 19.93 11.11
C ALA A 150 -2.85 19.93 10.22
N VAL A 151 -2.74 19.40 8.99
CA VAL A 151 -3.88 19.19 8.08
C VAL A 151 -4.89 18.23 8.72
N ALA A 152 -4.44 17.13 9.30
CA ALA A 152 -5.32 16.17 9.98
C ALA A 152 -6.09 16.80 11.14
N GLN A 153 -5.46 17.69 11.92
CA GLN A 153 -6.12 18.40 13.02
C GLN A 153 -7.25 19.30 12.51
N VAL A 154 -7.03 20.04 11.42
CA VAL A 154 -8.08 20.89 10.84
C VAL A 154 -9.20 20.02 10.24
N VAL A 155 -8.85 19.06 9.38
CA VAL A 155 -9.82 18.21 8.68
C VAL A 155 -10.67 17.41 9.65
N ASN A 156 -10.06 16.80 10.67
CA ASN A 156 -10.78 15.90 11.58
C ASN A 156 -11.72 16.64 12.55
N ASN A 157 -11.48 17.92 12.81
CA ASN A 157 -12.27 18.74 13.74
C ASN A 157 -13.28 19.66 13.03
N ASP A 158 -13.28 19.72 11.69
CA ASP A 158 -14.25 20.52 10.95
C ASP A 158 -15.62 19.81 10.87
N PRO A 159 -16.68 20.37 11.50
CA PRO A 159 -17.99 19.73 11.52
C PRO A 159 -18.65 19.65 10.14
N VAL A 160 -18.26 20.51 9.19
CA VAL A 160 -18.76 20.46 7.80
C VAL A 160 -18.24 19.23 7.06
N VAL A 161 -17.02 18.79 7.41
CA VAL A 161 -16.41 17.58 6.84
C VAL A 161 -17.02 16.33 7.47
N GLY A 162 -17.21 16.34 8.79
CA GLY A 162 -17.84 15.25 9.53
C GLY A 162 -17.17 13.89 9.28
N SER A 163 -17.94 12.91 8.79
CA SER A 163 -17.44 11.57 8.47
C SER A 163 -17.05 11.37 7.00
N LYS A 164 -17.08 12.43 6.17
CA LYS A 164 -16.74 12.34 4.74
C LYS A 164 -15.24 12.18 4.51
N LEU A 165 -14.42 12.81 5.35
CA LEU A 165 -12.97 12.71 5.28
C LEU A 165 -12.39 12.64 6.70
N LYS A 166 -11.52 11.65 6.93
CA LYS A 166 -10.69 11.54 8.13
C LYS A 166 -9.25 11.30 7.72
N VAL A 167 -8.32 11.88 8.47
CA VAL A 167 -6.87 11.76 8.22
C VAL A 167 -6.20 11.28 9.49
N ILE A 168 -5.39 10.23 9.39
CA ILE A 168 -4.78 9.57 10.55
C ILE A 168 -3.31 9.36 10.25
N PHE A 169 -2.46 9.82 11.16
CA PHE A 169 -1.05 9.48 11.15
C PHE A 169 -0.77 8.33 12.13
N LEU A 170 -0.29 7.21 11.62
CA LEU A 170 0.10 6.05 12.40
C LEU A 170 1.50 6.26 12.99
N GLU A 171 1.52 6.54 14.29
CA GLU A 171 2.75 6.73 15.04
C GLU A 171 3.57 5.43 15.13
N ASN A 172 4.90 5.59 15.15
CA ASN A 172 5.85 4.49 15.33
C ASN A 172 5.57 3.27 14.43
N TYR A 173 5.25 3.51 13.14
CA TYR A 173 4.94 2.45 12.19
C TYR A 173 6.02 1.35 12.19
N ARG A 174 5.58 0.11 12.37
CA ARG A 174 6.40 -1.09 12.59
C ARG A 174 5.62 -2.33 12.13
N VAL A 175 6.28 -3.48 12.10
CA VAL A 175 5.69 -4.74 11.59
C VAL A 175 4.36 -5.08 12.27
N SER A 176 4.27 -4.97 13.60
CA SER A 176 3.02 -5.27 14.32
C SER A 176 1.85 -4.36 13.99
N LEU A 177 2.11 -3.14 13.50
CA LEU A 177 1.08 -2.23 13.02
C LEU A 177 0.75 -2.49 11.54
N ALA A 178 1.76 -2.84 10.74
CA ALA A 178 1.60 -3.29 9.35
C ALA A 178 0.65 -4.50 9.26
N GLU A 179 0.80 -5.47 10.17
CA GLU A 179 -0.06 -6.66 10.30
C GLU A 179 -1.54 -6.35 10.57
N LYS A 180 -1.86 -5.11 11.00
CA LYS A 180 -3.24 -4.68 11.27
C LYS A 180 -3.80 -3.83 10.14
N VAL A 181 -3.01 -2.89 9.63
CA VAL A 181 -3.47 -1.95 8.59
C VAL A 181 -3.56 -2.60 7.21
N ILE A 182 -2.62 -3.49 6.85
CA ILE A 182 -2.56 -4.10 5.50
C ILE A 182 -3.84 -4.88 5.17
N PRO A 183 -4.35 -5.79 6.02
CA PRO A 183 -5.60 -6.51 5.74
C PRO A 183 -6.84 -5.61 5.63
N ALA A 184 -6.83 -4.47 6.30
CA ALA A 184 -7.92 -3.49 6.34
C ALA A 184 -7.89 -2.49 5.18
N THR A 185 -6.82 -2.46 4.38
CA THR A 185 -6.63 -1.45 3.35
C THR A 185 -7.49 -1.73 2.12
N ASP A 186 -8.18 -0.70 1.62
CA ASP A 186 -8.89 -0.76 0.34
C ASP A 186 -7.99 -0.29 -0.80
N LEU A 187 -7.35 0.88 -0.61
CA LEU A 187 -6.48 1.52 -1.59
C LEU A 187 -5.06 1.66 -1.02
N SER A 188 -4.07 1.20 -1.78
CA SER A 188 -2.65 1.22 -1.44
C SER A 188 -1.92 2.27 -2.27
N GLU A 189 -1.36 3.28 -1.60
CA GLU A 189 -0.65 4.41 -2.20
C GLU A 189 0.82 4.06 -2.52
N GLN A 190 1.10 3.91 -3.81
CA GLN A 190 2.41 3.55 -4.37
C GLN A 190 2.90 4.63 -5.34
N ILE A 191 2.90 5.86 -4.84
CA ILE A 191 3.03 7.07 -5.64
C ILE A 191 4.44 7.65 -5.68
N SER A 192 5.49 6.84 -5.66
CA SER A 192 6.87 7.35 -5.79
C SER A 192 7.08 8.02 -7.15
N THR A 193 8.01 8.95 -7.31
CA THR A 193 8.33 9.49 -8.65
C THR A 193 8.90 8.38 -9.52
N ALA A 194 8.47 8.28 -10.79
CA ALA A 194 8.96 7.24 -11.69
C ALA A 194 10.49 7.23 -11.77
N GLY A 195 11.11 6.05 -11.66
CA GLY A 195 12.56 5.85 -11.68
C GLY A 195 13.23 5.96 -10.31
N THR A 196 12.48 6.08 -9.21
CA THR A 196 13.07 6.27 -7.86
C THR A 196 12.89 5.08 -6.91
N GLU A 197 11.86 4.26 -7.11
CA GLU A 197 11.65 3.04 -6.35
C GLU A 197 12.22 1.84 -7.11
N ALA A 198 13.26 1.20 -6.56
CA ALA A 198 13.86 0.03 -7.21
C ALA A 198 12.92 -1.19 -7.26
N SER A 199 12.00 -1.34 -6.30
CA SER A 199 11.05 -2.45 -6.24
C SER A 199 9.89 -2.07 -5.32
N GLY A 200 10.09 -2.17 -4.00
CA GLY A 200 9.04 -2.03 -3.01
C GLY A 200 8.38 -3.38 -2.72
N THR A 201 8.32 -3.76 -1.44
CA THR A 201 7.67 -5.01 -0.99
C THR A 201 6.36 -4.75 -0.24
N GLY A 202 6.05 -3.49 0.04
CA GLY A 202 4.79 -3.09 0.67
C GLY A 202 3.60 -3.29 -0.26
N ASN A 203 3.73 -2.86 -1.52
CA ASN A 203 2.73 -3.03 -2.58
C ASN A 203 2.33 -4.50 -2.78
N MET A 204 3.30 -5.42 -2.80
CA MET A 204 3.05 -6.87 -2.91
C MET A 204 2.17 -7.39 -1.77
N LYS A 205 2.42 -6.93 -0.53
CA LYS A 205 1.62 -7.33 0.64
C LYS A 205 0.19 -6.79 0.56
N PHE A 206 0.02 -5.57 0.05
CA PHE A 206 -1.28 -4.95 -0.17
C PHE A 206 -2.09 -5.71 -1.23
N MET A 207 -1.46 -6.00 -2.37
CA MET A 207 -2.06 -6.80 -3.45
C MET A 207 -2.55 -8.15 -2.94
N LEU A 208 -1.70 -8.87 -2.21
CA LEU A 208 -2.02 -10.18 -1.64
C LEU A 208 -3.17 -10.13 -0.60
N ASN A 209 -3.34 -8.99 0.09
CA ASN A 209 -4.42 -8.78 1.06
C ASN A 209 -5.65 -8.10 0.43
N GLY A 210 -5.70 -7.98 -0.89
CA GLY A 210 -6.85 -7.46 -1.62
C GLY A 210 -7.06 -5.95 -1.47
N ALA A 211 -5.97 -5.18 -1.40
CA ALA A 211 -5.99 -3.75 -1.63
C ALA A 211 -5.64 -3.47 -3.10
N LEU A 212 -6.35 -2.53 -3.72
CA LEU A 212 -6.03 -2.05 -5.08
C LEU A 212 -4.92 -1.00 -5.00
N THR A 213 -4.07 -0.97 -6.02
CA THR A 213 -2.93 -0.06 -6.07
C THR A 213 -3.27 1.18 -6.87
N ILE A 214 -3.04 2.36 -6.29
CA ILE A 214 -2.85 3.61 -7.04
C ILE A 214 -1.37 3.95 -7.02
N GLY A 215 -0.78 4.19 -8.19
CA GLY A 215 0.66 4.36 -8.26
C GLY A 215 1.17 4.83 -9.61
N THR A 216 2.44 5.19 -9.63
CA THR A 216 3.19 5.42 -10.86
C THR A 216 3.68 4.12 -11.45
N MET A 217 4.07 4.17 -12.72
CA MET A 217 4.72 3.05 -13.41
C MET A 217 6.21 2.96 -13.00
N ASP A 218 6.44 2.55 -11.75
CA ASP A 218 7.76 2.50 -11.09
C ASP A 218 7.92 1.25 -10.21
N GLY A 219 9.17 0.77 -10.08
CA GLY A 219 9.51 -0.38 -9.26
C GLY A 219 8.61 -1.60 -9.51
N ALA A 220 8.16 -2.24 -8.43
CA ALA A 220 7.32 -3.43 -8.52
C ALA A 220 5.88 -3.14 -8.99
N ASN A 221 5.46 -1.87 -9.15
CA ASN A 221 4.16 -1.60 -9.76
C ASN A 221 4.13 -2.03 -11.25
N VAL A 222 5.29 -1.98 -11.93
CA VAL A 222 5.44 -2.46 -13.31
C VAL A 222 5.15 -3.96 -13.37
N GLU A 223 5.85 -4.75 -12.55
CA GLU A 223 5.64 -6.20 -12.47
C GLU A 223 4.19 -6.53 -12.04
N MET A 224 3.60 -5.75 -11.13
CA MET A 224 2.21 -5.95 -10.72
C MET A 224 1.23 -5.70 -11.88
N ALA A 225 1.46 -4.67 -12.69
CA ALA A 225 0.65 -4.41 -13.88
C ALA A 225 0.82 -5.50 -14.96
N GLU A 226 2.03 -6.05 -15.13
CA GLU A 226 2.28 -7.18 -16.02
C GLU A 226 1.52 -8.45 -15.59
N GLU A 227 1.50 -8.76 -14.28
CA GLU A 227 0.86 -9.99 -13.77
C GLU A 227 -0.66 -9.87 -13.64
N ALA A 228 -1.14 -8.72 -13.16
CA ALA A 228 -2.57 -8.50 -12.90
C ALA A 228 -3.31 -7.90 -14.09
N GLY A 229 -2.61 -7.34 -15.08
CA GLY A 229 -3.18 -6.47 -16.11
C GLY A 229 -3.26 -5.01 -15.61
N GLU A 230 -2.80 -4.07 -16.45
CA GLU A 230 -2.78 -2.63 -16.13
C GLU A 230 -4.19 -2.11 -15.79
N GLU A 231 -5.25 -2.68 -16.38
CA GLU A 231 -6.64 -2.34 -16.11
C GLU A 231 -7.11 -2.70 -14.70
N ASN A 232 -6.35 -3.53 -13.98
CA ASN A 232 -6.64 -3.91 -12.59
C ASN A 232 -5.82 -3.10 -11.57
N LEU A 233 -5.13 -2.04 -12.02
CA LEU A 233 -4.44 -1.05 -11.19
C LEU A 233 -4.90 0.37 -11.57
N PHE A 234 -4.67 1.32 -10.67
CA PHE A 234 -4.88 2.74 -10.91
C PHE A 234 -3.54 3.42 -11.21
N ILE A 235 -3.03 3.23 -12.42
CA ILE A 235 -1.77 3.85 -12.86
C ILE A 235 -2.01 5.30 -13.29
N PHE A 236 -1.10 6.19 -12.88
CA PHE A 236 -1.13 7.61 -13.27
C PHE A 236 0.28 8.20 -13.36
N GLY A 237 0.32 9.44 -13.86
CA GLY A 237 1.51 10.28 -13.83
C GLY A 237 2.50 9.96 -14.93
N MET A 238 3.64 10.62 -14.85
CA MET A 238 4.76 10.48 -15.77
C MET A 238 5.42 9.10 -15.68
N ARG A 239 5.90 8.60 -16.81
CA ARG A 239 6.84 7.47 -16.91
C ARG A 239 8.29 7.97 -16.71
N VAL A 240 9.22 7.03 -16.62
CA VAL A 240 10.64 7.34 -16.38
C VAL A 240 11.21 8.25 -17.46
N GLU A 241 10.81 8.01 -18.71
CA GLU A 241 11.23 8.75 -19.89
C GLU A 241 10.68 10.19 -19.86
N ASP A 242 9.40 10.35 -19.49
CA ASP A 242 8.74 11.65 -19.38
C ASP A 242 9.41 12.52 -18.29
N VAL A 243 9.81 11.92 -17.16
CA VAL A 243 10.55 12.61 -16.09
C VAL A 243 11.89 13.13 -16.62
N ALA A 244 12.61 12.29 -17.36
CA ALA A 244 13.91 12.65 -17.93
C ALA A 244 13.79 13.74 -19.02
N GLU A 245 12.72 13.74 -19.81
CA GLU A 245 12.42 14.78 -20.78
C GLU A 245 12.08 16.11 -20.10
N LEU A 246 11.19 16.08 -19.09
CA LEU A 246 10.82 17.27 -18.33
C LEU A 246 12.02 17.91 -17.59
N ASP A 247 12.96 17.09 -17.14
CA ASP A 247 14.21 17.58 -16.54
C ASP A 247 15.11 18.29 -17.58
N LYS A 248 15.17 17.79 -18.82
CA LYS A 248 15.94 18.42 -19.91
C LYS A 248 15.30 19.73 -20.37
N ASP A 249 13.98 19.79 -20.43
CA ASP A 249 13.23 20.97 -20.87
C ASP A 249 13.25 22.12 -19.86
N GLY A 250 13.67 21.85 -18.62
CA GLY A 250 13.73 22.85 -17.55
C GLY A 250 12.40 22.97 -16.81
N TYR A 251 12.13 21.99 -15.96
CA TYR A 251 10.95 21.97 -15.08
C TYR A 251 10.73 23.30 -14.33
N ASN A 252 9.50 23.81 -14.41
CA ASN A 252 9.07 25.01 -13.72
C ASN A 252 7.75 24.77 -12.95
N ALA A 253 7.86 24.63 -11.63
CA ALA A 253 6.73 24.45 -10.72
C ALA A 253 5.69 25.59 -10.80
N GLN A 254 6.13 26.82 -11.09
CA GLN A 254 5.24 27.99 -11.19
C GLN A 254 4.15 27.80 -12.26
N GLN A 255 4.49 27.18 -13.40
CA GLN A 255 3.54 26.94 -14.48
C GLN A 255 2.37 26.06 -14.04
N TYR A 256 2.65 25.02 -13.25
CA TYR A 256 1.62 24.12 -12.71
C TYR A 256 0.76 24.84 -11.66
N TYR A 257 1.39 25.59 -10.77
CA TYR A 257 0.70 26.37 -9.75
C TYR A 257 -0.25 27.43 -10.36
N ASP A 258 0.17 28.13 -11.41
CA ASP A 258 -0.68 29.14 -12.05
C ASP A 258 -1.81 28.54 -12.88
N ARG A 259 -1.57 27.38 -13.51
CA ARG A 259 -2.56 26.71 -14.37
C ARG A 259 -3.64 25.95 -13.59
N LEU A 260 -3.31 25.41 -12.41
CA LEU A 260 -4.17 24.47 -11.68
C LEU A 260 -4.82 25.12 -10.45
N PRO A 261 -6.11 25.51 -10.48
CA PRO A 261 -6.73 26.29 -9.40
C PRO A 261 -6.80 25.55 -8.06
N GLU A 262 -7.07 24.24 -8.07
CA GLU A 262 -7.15 23.44 -6.83
C GLU A 262 -5.76 23.22 -6.20
N LEU A 263 -4.71 23.06 -7.02
CA LEU A 263 -3.32 23.04 -6.56
C LEU A 263 -2.97 24.38 -5.93
N LYS A 264 -3.24 25.48 -6.63
CA LYS A 264 -3.02 26.84 -6.16
C LYS A 264 -3.65 27.08 -4.80
N GLN A 265 -4.94 26.73 -4.66
CA GLN A 265 -5.66 26.88 -3.40
C GLN A 265 -5.01 26.08 -2.26
N ALA A 266 -4.63 24.82 -2.50
CA ALA A 266 -4.01 23.98 -1.48
C ALA A 266 -2.65 24.55 -1.03
N VAL A 267 -1.82 24.98 -1.99
CA VAL A 267 -0.51 25.58 -1.71
C VAL A 267 -0.65 26.93 -0.99
N ASP A 268 -1.64 27.75 -1.37
CA ASP A 268 -1.91 29.03 -0.72
C ASP A 268 -2.38 28.87 0.73
N GLN A 269 -3.17 27.83 1.02
CA GLN A 269 -3.56 27.51 2.40
C GLN A 269 -2.35 27.07 3.25
N ILE A 270 -1.44 26.27 2.69
CA ILE A 270 -0.21 25.90 3.40
C ILE A 270 0.65 27.15 3.66
N ARG A 271 0.84 27.98 2.63
CA ARG A 271 1.68 29.20 2.70
C ARG A 271 1.14 30.26 3.65
N SER A 272 -0.19 30.41 3.74
CA SER A 272 -0.83 31.43 4.58
C SER A 272 -0.93 31.08 6.05
N GLY A 273 -0.48 29.89 6.45
CA GLY A 273 -0.62 29.42 7.84
C GLY A 273 -2.01 28.91 8.18
N PHE A 274 -2.87 28.61 7.19
CA PHE A 274 -4.23 28.10 7.44
C PHE A 274 -4.25 26.85 8.33
N PHE A 275 -3.23 26.00 8.21
CA PHE A 275 -3.07 24.79 9.02
C PHE A 275 -2.20 24.98 10.28
N SER A 276 -1.63 26.16 10.49
CA SER A 276 -0.74 26.50 11.60
C SER A 276 -0.97 27.95 12.05
N SER A 277 -2.17 28.27 12.51
CA SER A 277 -2.56 29.64 12.89
C SER A 277 -1.62 30.31 13.89
N ASP A 278 -1.03 29.52 14.79
CA ASP A 278 -0.13 30.01 15.84
C ASP A 278 1.29 30.29 15.30
N GLU A 279 1.68 29.65 14.19
CA GLU A 279 2.97 29.80 13.52
C GLU A 279 2.74 29.84 12.00
N PRO A 280 2.29 30.98 11.42
CA PRO A 280 1.88 31.04 10.02
C PRO A 280 2.99 30.68 9.02
N ASP A 281 4.24 31.00 9.35
CA ASP A 281 5.41 30.72 8.52
C ASP A 281 5.97 29.30 8.69
N LEU A 282 5.38 28.46 9.55
CA LEU A 282 5.90 27.12 9.89
C LEU A 282 6.19 26.25 8.67
N PHE A 283 5.35 26.31 7.64
CA PHE A 283 5.46 25.47 6.45
C PHE A 283 6.07 26.19 5.24
N ARG A 284 6.65 27.38 5.44
CA ARG A 284 7.27 28.15 4.36
C ARG A 284 8.34 27.35 3.63
N ASP A 285 9.23 26.67 4.35
CA ASP A 285 10.28 25.83 3.75
C ASP A 285 9.71 24.71 2.86
N VAL A 286 8.55 24.14 3.22
CA VAL A 286 7.91 23.10 2.41
C VAL A 286 7.39 23.69 1.10
N VAL A 287 6.80 24.88 1.15
CA VAL A 287 6.30 25.60 -0.02
C VAL A 287 7.47 26.05 -0.91
N ASP A 288 8.51 26.66 -0.32
CA ASP A 288 9.69 27.13 -1.05
C ASP A 288 10.41 25.95 -1.72
N MET A 289 10.50 24.79 -1.05
CA MET A 289 11.00 23.56 -1.67
C MET A 289 10.17 23.16 -2.90
N LEU A 290 8.84 23.23 -2.83
CA LEU A 290 7.98 22.87 -3.97
C LEU A 290 8.16 23.81 -5.17
N PHE A 291 8.40 25.11 -4.94
CA PHE A 291 8.57 26.07 -6.03
C PHE A 291 9.98 26.06 -6.64
N HIS A 292 11.01 25.88 -5.81
CA HIS A 292 12.41 26.07 -6.22
C HIS A 292 13.17 24.76 -6.42
N HIS A 293 12.75 23.69 -5.74
CA HIS A 293 13.51 22.45 -5.61
C HIS A 293 12.63 21.19 -5.67
N ASP A 294 11.48 21.23 -6.35
CA ASP A 294 10.60 20.06 -6.52
C ASP A 294 11.24 19.02 -7.47
N ARG A 295 12.25 18.35 -6.93
CA ARG A 295 13.03 17.28 -7.56
C ARG A 295 12.16 16.07 -7.90
N PHE A 296 11.06 15.90 -7.19
CA PHE A 296 10.20 14.72 -7.28
C PHE A 296 8.90 14.99 -8.04
N LYS A 297 8.81 16.16 -8.67
CA LYS A 297 7.75 16.54 -9.61
C LYS A 297 6.36 16.39 -9.02
N VAL A 298 6.22 16.79 -7.76
CA VAL A 298 4.96 16.77 -7.02
C VAL A 298 3.90 17.59 -7.76
N PHE A 299 4.24 18.78 -8.28
CA PHE A 299 3.24 19.58 -9.00
C PHE A 299 2.94 19.05 -10.41
N ALA A 300 3.93 18.44 -11.08
CA ALA A 300 3.72 17.90 -12.43
C ALA A 300 2.71 16.73 -12.42
N ASP A 301 2.85 15.81 -11.46
CA ASP A 301 1.96 14.64 -11.36
C ASP A 301 0.65 14.90 -10.61
N TYR A 302 0.52 16.05 -9.94
CA TYR A 302 -0.64 16.35 -9.09
C TYR A 302 -1.97 16.22 -9.83
N GLU A 303 -2.09 16.79 -11.04
CA GLU A 303 -3.35 16.75 -11.79
C GLU A 303 -3.73 15.31 -12.20
N ALA A 304 -2.75 14.54 -12.67
CA ALA A 304 -2.94 13.14 -13.05
C ALA A 304 -3.34 12.28 -11.83
N TYR A 305 -2.71 12.54 -10.67
CA TYR A 305 -3.04 11.89 -9.42
C TYR A 305 -4.48 12.17 -8.97
N VAL A 306 -4.90 13.44 -8.96
CA VAL A 306 -6.28 13.82 -8.56
C VAL A 306 -7.31 13.20 -9.51
N LYS A 307 -7.09 13.23 -10.83
CA LYS A 307 -7.98 12.57 -11.80
C LYS A 307 -8.03 11.06 -11.61
N CYS A 308 -6.92 10.42 -11.27
CA CYS A 308 -6.90 8.99 -10.99
C CYS A 308 -7.66 8.64 -9.70
N GLN A 309 -7.54 9.48 -8.67
CA GLN A 309 -8.31 9.35 -7.43
C GLN A 309 -9.83 9.48 -7.64
N GLU A 310 -10.27 10.28 -8.62
CA GLU A 310 -11.67 10.34 -9.03
C GLU A 310 -12.15 9.01 -9.59
N LYS A 311 -11.37 8.37 -10.49
CA LYS A 311 -11.67 7.02 -11.01
C LYS A 311 -11.73 5.97 -9.89
N VAL A 312 -10.83 6.06 -8.92
CA VAL A 312 -10.85 5.20 -7.71
C VAL A 312 -12.17 5.35 -6.96
N SER A 313 -12.60 6.60 -6.72
CA SER A 313 -13.86 6.87 -6.04
C SER A 313 -15.08 6.38 -6.84
N GLU A 314 -15.08 6.56 -8.17
CA GLU A 314 -16.14 6.05 -9.04
C GLU A 314 -16.26 4.52 -8.98
N LEU A 315 -15.14 3.78 -9.10
CA LEU A 315 -15.16 2.32 -9.04
C LEU A 315 -15.60 1.82 -7.67
N TYR A 316 -15.19 2.48 -6.59
CA TYR A 316 -15.52 2.06 -5.23
C TYR A 316 -17.03 2.10 -4.92
N LEU A 317 -17.79 2.96 -5.60
CA LEU A 317 -19.26 2.96 -5.51
C LEU A 317 -19.87 1.67 -6.06
N ASN A 318 -19.18 0.97 -6.95
CA ASN A 318 -19.57 -0.33 -7.47
C ASN A 318 -18.81 -1.45 -6.74
N SER A 319 -19.32 -1.85 -5.57
CA SER A 319 -18.71 -2.88 -4.73
C SER A 319 -18.44 -4.19 -5.48
N LYS A 320 -19.32 -4.63 -6.40
CA LYS A 320 -19.11 -5.84 -7.18
C LYS A 320 -17.91 -5.71 -8.11
N ALA A 321 -17.84 -4.63 -8.90
CA ALA A 321 -16.73 -4.39 -9.82
C ALA A 321 -15.40 -4.19 -9.09
N TRP A 322 -15.41 -3.44 -7.98
CA TRP A 322 -14.25 -3.28 -7.10
C TRP A 322 -13.72 -4.64 -6.61
N THR A 323 -14.60 -5.48 -6.06
CA THR A 323 -14.18 -6.78 -5.52
C THR A 323 -13.71 -7.75 -6.60
N LYS A 324 -14.25 -7.70 -7.82
CA LYS A 324 -13.71 -8.47 -8.95
C LYS A 324 -12.26 -8.08 -9.26
N MET A 325 -11.97 -6.78 -9.28
CA MET A 325 -10.61 -6.28 -9.49
C MET A 325 -9.67 -6.71 -8.34
N VAL A 326 -10.17 -6.72 -7.10
CA VAL A 326 -9.45 -7.25 -5.94
C VAL A 326 -9.11 -8.73 -6.11
N ILE A 327 -10.06 -9.57 -6.53
CA ILE A 327 -9.83 -11.02 -6.72
C ILE A 327 -8.75 -11.24 -7.79
N ARG A 328 -8.78 -10.50 -8.90
CA ARG A 328 -7.74 -10.57 -9.95
C ARG A 328 -6.36 -10.22 -9.42
N ASN A 329 -6.26 -9.17 -8.60
CA ASN A 329 -5.01 -8.80 -7.93
C ASN A 329 -4.50 -9.91 -7.00
N ILE A 330 -5.37 -10.51 -6.17
CA ILE A 330 -4.97 -11.63 -5.30
C ILE A 330 -4.50 -12.82 -6.15
N ALA A 331 -5.21 -13.13 -7.23
CA ALA A 331 -4.87 -14.25 -8.11
C ALA A 331 -3.53 -14.07 -8.84
N ALA A 332 -3.13 -12.82 -9.11
CA ALA A 332 -1.87 -12.46 -9.76
C ALA A 332 -0.70 -12.31 -8.77
N ALA A 333 -0.94 -12.39 -7.46
CA ALA A 333 0.09 -12.13 -6.45
C ALA A 333 1.17 -13.23 -6.33
N GLY A 334 1.00 -14.37 -7.00
CA GLY A 334 1.86 -15.55 -6.87
C GLY A 334 3.34 -15.31 -7.14
N LYS A 335 3.66 -14.51 -8.17
CA LYS A 335 5.04 -14.15 -8.56
C LYS A 335 5.82 -13.44 -7.44
N PHE A 336 5.13 -12.75 -6.55
CA PHE A 336 5.73 -11.95 -5.49
C PHE A 336 6.05 -12.75 -4.21
N SER A 337 5.97 -14.08 -4.27
CA SER A 337 6.43 -14.95 -3.20
C SER A 337 7.93 -14.82 -2.97
N SER A 338 8.33 -14.67 -1.70
CA SER A 338 9.74 -14.79 -1.31
C SER A 338 10.31 -16.17 -1.64
N ASP A 339 9.49 -17.22 -1.63
CA ASP A 339 9.94 -18.58 -1.89
C ASP A 339 10.43 -18.74 -3.34
N ARG A 340 9.80 -18.02 -4.29
CA ARG A 340 10.29 -17.93 -5.67
C ARG A 340 11.68 -17.30 -5.69
N THR A 341 11.83 -16.13 -5.06
CA THR A 341 13.11 -15.43 -5.04
C THR A 341 14.21 -16.26 -4.37
N ILE A 342 13.92 -16.95 -3.27
CA ILE A 342 14.90 -17.83 -2.62
C ILE A 342 15.27 -19.01 -3.53
N LYS A 343 14.32 -19.60 -4.27
CA LYS A 343 14.61 -20.67 -5.25
C LYS A 343 15.49 -20.17 -6.41
N GLU A 344 15.27 -18.95 -6.90
CA GLU A 344 16.12 -18.32 -7.92
C GLU A 344 17.52 -18.06 -7.39
N TYR A 345 17.66 -17.45 -6.20
CA TYR A 345 18.97 -17.26 -5.56
C TYR A 345 19.69 -18.59 -5.32
N ALA A 346 18.97 -19.62 -4.87
CA ALA A 346 19.55 -20.94 -4.61
C ALA A 346 20.15 -21.55 -5.89
N ARG A 347 19.42 -21.52 -7.00
CA ARG A 347 19.88 -22.10 -8.28
C ARG A 347 20.94 -21.23 -8.97
N ASP A 348 20.65 -19.94 -9.10
CA ASP A 348 21.36 -19.06 -10.04
C ASP A 348 22.60 -18.41 -9.40
N ILE A 349 22.64 -18.29 -8.07
CA ILE A 349 23.73 -17.61 -7.35
C ILE A 349 24.43 -18.55 -6.37
N TRP A 350 23.69 -19.27 -5.52
CA TRP A 350 24.29 -20.15 -4.52
C TRP A 350 24.67 -21.54 -5.06
N HIS A 351 24.12 -21.90 -6.23
CA HIS A 351 24.30 -23.20 -6.87
C HIS A 351 23.97 -24.38 -5.94
N VAL A 352 22.88 -24.24 -5.19
CA VAL A 352 22.30 -25.27 -4.32
C VAL A 352 20.96 -25.70 -4.87
N GLU A 353 20.73 -27.01 -4.95
CA GLU A 353 19.42 -27.56 -5.33
C GLU A 353 18.41 -27.37 -4.20
N PRO A 354 17.30 -26.64 -4.41
CA PRO A 354 16.22 -26.56 -3.45
C PRO A 354 15.66 -27.96 -3.19
N SER A 355 15.56 -28.37 -1.92
CA SER A 355 14.94 -29.63 -1.55
C SER A 355 13.84 -29.42 -0.53
N ASP A 356 12.80 -30.23 -0.59
CA ASP A 356 11.73 -30.27 0.41
C ASP A 356 12.12 -31.10 1.65
N LEU A 357 13.40 -31.49 1.77
CA LEU A 357 13.91 -32.23 2.90
C LEU A 357 13.82 -31.35 4.15
N LYS A 358 13.02 -31.80 5.13
CA LYS A 358 12.99 -31.19 6.46
C LYS A 358 14.34 -31.41 7.13
N ILE A 359 15.14 -30.36 7.21
CA ILE A 359 16.34 -30.34 8.03
C ILE A 359 15.89 -30.06 9.48
N PRO A 360 16.42 -30.79 10.48
CA PRO A 360 16.13 -30.50 11.88
C PRO A 360 16.53 -29.06 12.26
N PRO A 361 15.91 -28.47 13.30
CA PRO A 361 16.28 -27.14 13.78
C PRO A 361 17.78 -27.07 14.11
N PRO A 362 18.42 -25.88 14.04
CA PRO A 362 19.86 -25.73 14.31
C PRO A 362 20.33 -26.23 15.67
N ASN A 363 19.38 -26.40 16.61
CA ASN A 363 19.63 -26.85 17.98
C ASN A 363 19.58 -28.38 18.13
N GLU A 364 19.20 -29.11 17.07
CA GLU A 364 19.16 -30.57 17.04
C GLU A 364 20.29 -31.10 16.15
N PRO A 365 21.06 -32.11 16.61
CA PRO A 365 22.09 -32.71 15.78
C PRO A 365 21.46 -33.32 14.52
N ARG A 366 22.15 -33.18 13.38
CA ARG A 366 21.81 -33.88 12.14
C ARG A 366 22.14 -35.36 12.32
N GLU A 367 21.26 -36.12 12.97
CA GLU A 367 21.41 -37.57 13.06
C GLU A 367 21.04 -38.22 11.70
N GLY A 368 22.03 -38.83 11.04
CA GLY A 368 21.83 -40.00 10.19
C GLY A 368 21.32 -39.81 8.74
N ALA A 369 21.85 -38.83 8.00
CA ALA A 369 21.60 -38.70 6.56
C ALA A 369 22.83 -39.07 5.70
N GLU A 370 23.64 -40.03 6.14
CA GLU A 370 24.64 -40.70 5.29
C GLU A 370 24.30 -42.20 5.18
N ASP A 371 24.38 -42.71 3.96
CA ASP A 371 24.15 -44.09 3.50
C ASP A 371 22.72 -44.65 3.45
N ARG A 372 21.96 -44.21 2.44
CA ARG A 372 21.15 -45.13 1.63
C ARG A 372 21.42 -44.87 0.14
N THR A 373 22.42 -45.55 -0.39
CA THR A 373 22.63 -45.63 -1.85
C THR A 373 21.50 -46.45 -2.50
N PRO A 374 20.94 -46.00 -3.63
CA PRO A 374 20.00 -46.78 -4.41
C PRO A 374 20.81 -47.64 -5.38
N ASN A 375 21.22 -48.84 -4.94
CA ASN A 375 21.33 -50.05 -5.75
C ASN A 375 22.15 -51.09 -4.99
N GLY A 376 21.50 -52.20 -4.66
CA GLY A 376 22.17 -53.36 -4.13
C GLY A 376 23.05 -54.01 -5.20
N THR A 377 24.33 -54.17 -4.90
CA THR A 377 25.12 -55.32 -5.32
C THR A 377 26.29 -55.46 -4.37
N ALA A 378 26.30 -56.58 -3.64
CA ALA A 378 27.43 -57.00 -2.85
C ALA A 378 28.57 -57.44 -3.79
N ALA A 379 29.80 -57.03 -3.49
CA ALA A 379 30.99 -57.73 -3.95
C ALA A 379 31.97 -57.82 -2.78
N ARG A 380 32.17 -59.07 -2.32
CA ARG A 380 33.26 -59.48 -1.43
C ARG A 380 34.58 -59.45 -2.21
N ALA A 381 35.62 -58.86 -1.62
CA ALA A 381 36.94 -59.45 -1.34
C ALA A 381 37.84 -58.35 -0.75
#